data_AF-A0A222MY84-F1
#
_entry.id   AF-A0A222MY84-F1
#
_cell.length_a   1.000
_cell.length_b   1.000
_cell.length_c   1.000
_cell.angle_alpha   90.00
_cell.angle_beta   90.00
_cell.angle_gamma   90.00
#
_symmetry.space_group_name_H-M   'P 1'
#
loop_
_entity.id
_entity.type
_entity.pdbx_description
1 polymer ?
#
loop_
_entity_poly.entity_id
_entity_poly.type
_entity_poly.pdbx_seq_one_letter_code
_entity_poly.pdbx_strand_id
1 'polypeptide(L)'
;MTIVTAFYDIKREELDDFKRDNEKYFEYFSFWAGLKHKLIVYTSAEFKEKILNIRAKFGLENETVVITKELESFDEEGLSLMKTTFENYDQSLNRAYPDNIECKSYLYCYIMYIKPFCVCDAIKRGLCDEEIIWLDFGFNHGSDYFTNSSQFNFKLESKDSLNKEKINFFSVKDKEETSVANVYFSMQTYIMGGLLYAKKEHWDIFKEDMKEALRAFVSFNIVDDDQVMFLWILRKYPQRYSVHKTKFWFDSLLYFVPDDIAKTLSIRGVQKYKLIKAKMKEDLKKRAYLSFFKAFFSYLYFKFINKKEEKLC
;
A
#
# COMPACT_ATOMS: atom_id res chain seq x y z
N MET A 1 19.27 5.14 -2.02
CA MET A 1 17.90 4.59 -2.17
C MET A 1 16.99 5.76 -2.48
N THR A 2 16.12 5.60 -3.47
CA THR A 2 15.16 6.64 -3.86
C THR A 2 13.74 6.23 -3.50
N ILE A 3 12.95 7.17 -2.97
CA ILE A 3 11.52 6.98 -2.74
C ILE A 3 10.76 7.61 -3.92
N VAL A 4 9.83 6.85 -4.49
CA VAL A 4 8.92 7.33 -5.53
C VAL A 4 7.48 7.21 -5.03
N THR A 5 6.67 8.24 -5.29
CA THR A 5 5.25 8.28 -4.96
C THR A 5 4.48 9.07 -6.01
N ALA A 6 3.15 8.94 -6.02
CA ALA A 6 2.27 9.79 -6.82
C ALA A 6 1.08 10.30 -6.00
N PHE A 7 0.61 11.50 -6.33
CA PHE A 7 -0.61 12.08 -5.80
C PHE A 7 -1.37 12.76 -6.93
N TYR A 8 -2.61 12.34 -7.17
CA TYR A 8 -3.49 12.92 -8.17
C TYR A 8 -4.87 13.05 -7.56
N ASP A 9 -5.52 14.18 -7.85
CA ASP A 9 -6.91 14.37 -7.51
C ASP A 9 -7.78 13.61 -8.51
N ILE A 10 -8.46 12.58 -8.00
CA ILE A 10 -9.45 11.80 -8.76
C ILE A 10 -10.87 12.07 -8.27
N LYS A 11 -11.07 13.20 -7.59
CA LYS A 11 -12.34 13.66 -7.05
C LYS A 11 -12.97 12.65 -6.11
N ARG A 12 -12.17 12.14 -5.18
CA ARG A 12 -12.63 11.12 -4.21
C ARG A 12 -13.74 11.66 -3.30
N GLU A 13 -13.74 12.95 -3.06
CA GLU A 13 -14.74 13.68 -2.29
C GLU A 13 -16.12 13.71 -2.97
N GLU A 14 -16.18 13.51 -4.29
CA GLU A 14 -17.43 13.38 -5.05
C GLU A 14 -17.98 11.94 -4.98
N LEU A 15 -17.21 10.98 -4.47
CA LEU A 15 -17.65 9.60 -4.23
C LEU A 15 -18.28 9.49 -2.83
N ASP A 16 -19.53 9.02 -2.76
CA ASP A 16 -20.23 8.77 -1.50
C ASP A 16 -19.40 7.86 -0.57
N ASP A 17 -19.47 8.09 0.75
CA ASP A 17 -18.78 7.34 1.82
C ASP A 17 -17.23 7.33 1.85
N PHE A 18 -16.53 7.86 0.84
CA PHE A 18 -15.04 7.88 0.79
C PHE A 18 -14.41 9.28 0.88
N LYS A 19 -15.07 10.20 1.62
CA LYS A 19 -14.69 11.62 1.81
C LYS A 19 -13.36 11.80 2.55
N ARG A 20 -12.25 11.48 1.89
CA ARG A 20 -10.93 12.03 2.22
C ARG A 20 -10.65 13.07 1.15
N ASP A 21 -10.66 14.33 1.55
CA ASP A 21 -10.24 15.40 0.66
C ASP A 21 -8.72 15.35 0.43
N ASN A 22 -8.27 16.15 -0.53
CA ASN A 22 -6.85 16.28 -0.84
C ASN A 22 -6.04 16.72 0.38
N GLU A 23 -6.59 17.60 1.22
CA GLU A 23 -5.94 18.07 2.45
C GLU A 23 -5.57 16.90 3.37
N LYS A 24 -6.45 15.91 3.52
CA LYS A 24 -6.18 14.74 4.33
C LYS A 24 -4.99 13.93 3.83
N TYR A 25 -4.84 13.79 2.51
CA TYR A 25 -3.67 13.13 1.93
C TYR A 25 -2.38 13.93 2.13
N PHE A 26 -2.44 15.27 2.10
CA PHE A 26 -1.29 16.11 2.45
C PHE A 26 -0.91 16.00 3.92
N GLU A 27 -1.86 15.84 4.84
CA GLU A 27 -1.57 15.52 6.25
C GLU A 27 -0.84 14.18 6.37
N TYR A 28 -1.31 13.16 5.64
CA TYR A 28 -0.69 11.83 5.64
C TYR A 28 0.72 11.87 5.07
N PHE A 29 0.92 12.55 3.95
CA PHE A 29 2.24 12.78 3.37
C PHE A 29 3.16 13.51 4.34
N SER A 30 2.68 14.60 4.97
CA SER A 30 3.43 15.39 5.93
C SER A 30 3.93 14.56 7.12
N PHE A 31 3.25 13.46 7.47
CA PHE A 31 3.67 12.58 8.55
C PHE A 31 5.04 11.94 8.30
N TRP A 32 5.26 11.43 7.08
CA TRP A 32 6.48 10.70 6.72
C TRP A 32 7.44 11.52 5.86
N ALA A 33 7.05 12.73 5.44
CA ALA A 33 7.85 13.62 4.59
C ALA A 33 9.22 14.02 5.16
N GLY A 34 9.52 13.77 6.44
CA GLY A 34 10.84 14.01 7.04
C GLY A 34 11.90 12.94 6.75
N LEU A 35 11.54 11.83 6.09
CA LEU A 35 12.51 10.79 5.71
C LEU A 35 13.62 11.39 4.81
N LYS A 36 14.88 11.16 5.19
CA LYS A 36 16.08 11.81 4.62
C LYS A 36 16.58 11.14 3.34
N HIS A 37 15.66 10.89 2.41
CA HIS A 37 15.94 10.28 1.11
C HIS A 37 15.55 11.22 -0.02
N LYS A 38 16.18 11.00 -1.18
CA LYS A 38 15.71 11.55 -2.43
C LYS A 38 14.28 11.09 -2.67
N LEU A 39 13.38 12.05 -2.85
CA LEU A 39 11.96 11.84 -3.02
C LEU A 39 11.54 12.32 -4.41
N ILE A 40 10.89 11.46 -5.16
CA ILE A 40 10.29 11.79 -6.46
C ILE A 40 8.78 11.70 -6.32
N VAL A 41 8.08 12.79 -6.62
CA VAL A 41 6.62 12.87 -6.52
C VAL A 41 6.03 13.20 -7.88
N TYR A 42 5.17 12.31 -8.38
CA TYR A 42 4.34 12.56 -9.56
C TYR A 42 3.01 13.17 -9.16
N THR A 43 2.59 14.24 -9.83
CA THR A 43 1.37 14.96 -9.48
C THR A 43 0.88 15.88 -10.60
N SER A 44 -0.32 16.44 -10.44
CA SER A 44 -0.81 17.59 -11.20
C SER A 44 -0.10 18.89 -10.79
N ALA A 45 -0.07 19.88 -11.68
CA ALA A 45 0.71 21.11 -11.54
C ALA A 45 0.35 21.94 -10.30
N GLU A 46 -0.93 21.99 -9.94
CA GLU A 46 -1.49 22.74 -8.82
C GLU A 46 -0.98 22.29 -7.45
N PHE A 47 -0.56 21.03 -7.31
CA PHE A 47 -0.08 20.47 -6.04
C PHE A 47 1.43 20.58 -5.84
N LYS A 48 2.17 20.96 -6.89
CA LYS A 48 3.64 21.00 -6.88
C LYS A 48 4.20 21.83 -5.74
N GLU A 49 3.78 23.08 -5.63
CA GLU A 49 4.29 24.01 -4.63
C GLU A 49 3.96 23.53 -3.21
N LYS A 50 2.79 22.93 -3.01
CA LYS A 50 2.39 22.40 -1.71
C LYS A 50 3.29 21.23 -1.26
N ILE A 51 3.64 20.32 -2.16
CA ILE A 51 4.54 19.19 -1.88
C ILE A 51 5.94 19.70 -1.52
N LEU A 52 6.48 20.65 -2.30
CA LEU A 52 7.78 21.26 -2.02
C LEU A 52 7.78 22.00 -0.67
N ASN A 53 6.73 22.77 -0.38
CA ASN A 53 6.58 23.48 0.89
C ASN A 53 6.51 22.53 2.11
N ILE A 54 5.89 21.36 1.97
CA ILE A 54 5.89 20.34 3.03
C ILE A 54 7.32 19.82 3.28
N ARG A 55 8.06 19.50 2.21
CA ARG A 55 9.45 19.00 2.33
C ARG A 55 10.43 20.08 2.81
N ALA A 56 10.20 21.34 2.47
CA ALA A 56 10.99 22.47 2.94
C ALA A 56 10.95 22.65 4.46
N LYS A 57 9.84 22.29 5.13
CA LYS A 57 9.75 22.30 6.60
C LYS A 57 10.75 21.36 7.28
N PHE A 58 11.29 20.39 6.54
CA PHE A 58 12.32 19.46 7.00
C PHE A 58 13.70 19.77 6.43
N GLY A 59 13.86 20.85 5.66
CA GLY A 59 15.10 21.20 4.94
C GLY A 59 15.43 20.22 3.80
N LEU A 60 14.41 19.60 3.20
CA LEU A 60 14.55 18.53 2.21
C LEU A 60 14.04 18.95 0.82
N GLU A 61 13.83 20.24 0.55
CA GLU A 61 13.38 20.69 -0.77
C GLU A 61 14.37 20.31 -1.89
N ASN A 62 15.67 20.40 -1.65
CA ASN A 62 16.71 20.06 -2.62
C ASN A 62 16.83 18.54 -2.88
N GLU A 63 16.33 17.73 -1.95
CA GLU A 63 16.24 16.27 -2.06
C GLU A 63 14.87 15.84 -2.63
N THR A 64 14.07 16.78 -3.15
CA THR A 64 12.72 16.51 -3.65
C THR A 64 12.61 16.93 -5.11
N VAL A 65 12.20 16.00 -5.97
CA VAL A 65 11.87 16.26 -7.37
C VAL A 65 10.38 16.06 -7.56
N VAL A 66 9.67 17.11 -7.94
CA VAL A 66 8.25 17.03 -8.28
C VAL A 66 8.09 17.04 -9.80
N ILE A 67 7.50 15.98 -10.35
CA ILE A 67 7.23 15.83 -11.77
C ILE A 67 5.75 16.08 -12.00
N THR A 68 5.46 17.15 -12.74
CA THR A 68 4.11 17.49 -13.17
C THR A 68 3.82 16.80 -14.49
N LYS A 69 2.88 15.86 -14.49
CA LYS A 69 2.54 15.03 -15.65
C LYS A 69 1.08 14.59 -15.54
N GLU A 70 0.33 14.70 -16.64
CA GLU A 70 -1.07 14.26 -16.70
C GLU A 70 -1.19 12.76 -16.40
N LEU A 71 -2.16 12.40 -15.56
CA LEU A 71 -2.36 11.02 -15.09
C LEU A 71 -2.59 10.06 -16.27
N GLU A 72 -3.35 10.49 -17.26
CA GLU A 72 -3.73 9.72 -18.43
C GLU A 72 -2.51 9.34 -19.30
N SER A 73 -1.45 10.14 -19.25
CA SER A 73 -0.27 9.97 -20.12
C SER A 73 0.72 8.88 -19.69
N PHE A 74 0.45 8.16 -18.59
CA PHE A 74 1.29 7.01 -18.19
C PHE A 74 1.02 5.77 -19.01
N ASP A 75 -0.25 5.47 -19.31
CA ASP A 75 -0.71 4.32 -20.09
C ASP A 75 -2.13 4.56 -20.63
N GLU A 76 -2.25 5.31 -21.72
CA GLU A 76 -3.53 5.66 -22.34
C GLU A 76 -4.34 4.41 -22.75
N GLU A 77 -3.68 3.34 -23.22
CA GLU A 77 -4.31 2.06 -23.54
C GLU A 77 -4.91 1.43 -22.28
N GLY A 78 -4.11 1.31 -21.21
CA GLY A 78 -4.55 0.74 -19.94
C GLY A 78 -5.71 1.52 -19.32
N LEU A 79 -5.66 2.84 -19.35
CA LEU A 79 -6.75 3.70 -18.90
C LEU A 79 -8.03 3.45 -19.70
N SER A 80 -7.93 3.43 -21.03
CA SER A 80 -9.08 3.18 -21.92
C SER A 80 -9.70 1.82 -21.65
N LEU A 81 -8.88 0.77 -21.48
CA LEU A 81 -9.35 -0.57 -21.16
C LEU A 81 -10.12 -0.59 -19.84
N MET A 82 -9.59 0.05 -18.78
CA MET A 82 -10.28 0.11 -17.49
C MET A 82 -11.60 0.86 -17.58
N LYS A 83 -11.61 2.02 -18.23
CA LYS A 83 -12.83 2.83 -18.42
C LYS A 83 -13.91 2.03 -19.15
N THR A 84 -13.58 1.46 -20.31
CA THR A 84 -14.52 0.64 -21.08
C THR A 84 -15.01 -0.58 -20.32
N THR A 85 -14.16 -1.18 -19.47
CA THR A 85 -14.57 -2.31 -18.63
C THR A 85 -15.60 -1.90 -17.56
N PHE A 86 -15.41 -0.73 -16.94
CA PHE A 86 -16.41 -0.15 -16.03
C PHE A 86 -17.72 0.22 -16.73
N GLU A 87 -17.66 0.67 -17.98
CA GLU A 87 -18.86 0.97 -18.79
C GLU A 87 -19.63 -0.30 -19.19
N ASN A 88 -18.93 -1.41 -19.43
CA ASN A 88 -19.51 -2.66 -19.91
C ASN A 88 -20.00 -3.60 -18.81
N TYR A 89 -19.47 -3.49 -17.58
CA TYR A 89 -19.81 -4.38 -16.48
C TYR A 89 -19.79 -3.64 -15.13
N ASP A 90 -20.84 -3.86 -14.33
CA ASP A 90 -20.92 -3.36 -12.95
C ASP A 90 -19.87 -4.06 -12.07
N GLN A 91 -18.78 -3.33 -11.81
CA GLN A 91 -17.66 -3.82 -11.02
C GLN A 91 -18.00 -4.08 -9.55
N SER A 92 -19.18 -3.68 -9.07
CA SER A 92 -19.66 -3.96 -7.71
C SER A 92 -20.44 -5.27 -7.59
N LEU A 93 -20.83 -5.88 -8.71
CA LEU A 93 -21.68 -7.06 -8.73
C LEU A 93 -20.99 -8.27 -8.08
N ASN A 94 -21.67 -8.88 -7.09
CA ASN A 94 -21.23 -10.05 -6.32
C ASN A 94 -19.95 -9.83 -5.48
N ARG A 95 -19.50 -8.59 -5.29
CA ARG A 95 -18.36 -8.28 -4.42
C ARG A 95 -18.81 -8.14 -2.96
N ALA A 96 -17.95 -8.58 -2.03
CA ALA A 96 -18.25 -8.57 -0.60
C ALA A 96 -18.43 -7.15 -0.01
N TYR A 97 -17.76 -6.16 -0.58
CA TYR A 97 -17.82 -4.75 -0.21
C TYR A 97 -18.08 -3.89 -1.47
N PRO A 98 -19.30 -3.94 -2.01
CA PRO A 98 -19.63 -3.35 -3.31
C PRO A 98 -19.49 -1.82 -3.35
N ASP A 99 -19.49 -1.17 -2.18
CA ASP A 99 -19.39 0.28 -2.06
C ASP A 99 -17.94 0.77 -2.06
N ASN A 100 -16.94 -0.11 -1.90
CA ASN A 100 -15.55 0.30 -1.90
C ASN A 100 -15.15 1.02 -3.19
N ILE A 101 -14.19 1.95 -3.08
CA ILE A 101 -13.77 2.82 -4.19
C ILE A 101 -13.25 2.05 -5.41
N GLU A 102 -12.60 0.90 -5.23
CA GLU A 102 -12.16 0.00 -6.30
C GLU A 102 -13.33 -0.58 -7.12
N CYS A 103 -14.54 -0.60 -6.57
CA CYS A 103 -15.74 -1.03 -7.27
C CYS A 103 -16.43 0.11 -8.02
N LYS A 104 -16.09 1.37 -7.72
CA LYS A 104 -16.83 2.57 -8.18
C LYS A 104 -16.02 3.49 -9.07
N SER A 105 -14.69 3.42 -9.05
CA SER A 105 -13.82 4.37 -9.75
C SER A 105 -12.71 3.68 -10.54
N TYR A 106 -12.83 3.71 -11.88
CA TYR A 106 -11.75 3.27 -12.76
C TYR A 106 -10.48 4.12 -12.59
N LEU A 107 -10.62 5.41 -12.24
CA LEU A 107 -9.49 6.29 -11.98
C LEU A 107 -8.73 5.89 -10.71
N TYR A 108 -9.43 5.42 -9.67
CA TYR A 108 -8.78 4.86 -8.49
C TYR A 108 -7.97 3.62 -8.85
N CYS A 109 -8.58 2.65 -9.54
CA CYS A 109 -7.90 1.44 -9.99
C CYS A 109 -6.69 1.76 -10.88
N TYR A 110 -6.83 2.76 -11.76
CA TYR A 110 -5.75 3.20 -12.64
C TYR A 110 -4.57 3.82 -11.88
N ILE A 111 -4.82 4.67 -10.86
CA ILE A 111 -3.73 5.19 -10.01
C ILE A 111 -2.99 4.06 -9.29
N MET A 112 -3.70 3.02 -8.83
CA MET A 112 -3.07 1.86 -8.20
C MET A 112 -2.24 1.06 -9.22
N TYR A 113 -2.71 0.97 -10.46
CA TYR A 113 -2.02 0.27 -11.55
C TYR A 113 -0.75 0.99 -12.05
N ILE A 114 -0.73 2.33 -12.09
CA ILE A 114 0.40 3.08 -12.69
C ILE A 114 1.65 3.21 -11.80
N LYS A 115 1.66 2.65 -10.59
CA LYS A 115 2.81 2.70 -9.66
C LYS A 115 4.16 2.35 -10.33
N PRO A 116 4.32 1.20 -11.02
CA PRO A 116 5.57 0.89 -11.71
C PRO A 116 5.88 1.81 -12.90
N PHE A 117 4.88 2.47 -13.51
CA PHE A 117 5.08 3.41 -14.61
C PHE A 117 5.76 4.69 -14.12
N CYS A 118 5.32 5.22 -12.98
CA CYS A 118 6.00 6.33 -12.31
C CYS A 118 7.46 5.99 -11.99
N VAL A 119 7.72 4.80 -11.44
CA VAL A 119 9.09 4.40 -11.12
C VAL A 119 9.94 4.24 -12.38
N CYS A 120 9.42 3.60 -13.43
CA CYS A 120 10.12 3.46 -14.69
C CYS A 120 10.42 4.81 -15.37
N ASP A 121 9.48 5.76 -15.32
CA ASP A 121 9.69 7.12 -15.83
C ASP A 121 10.81 7.83 -15.04
N ALA A 122 10.84 7.68 -13.71
CA ALA A 122 11.88 8.25 -12.85
C ALA A 122 13.27 7.65 -13.13
N ILE A 123 13.34 6.33 -13.33
CA ILE A 123 14.57 5.62 -13.73
C ILE A 123 15.06 6.14 -15.09
N LYS A 124 14.17 6.25 -16.08
CA LYS A 124 14.51 6.73 -17.44
C LYS A 124 15.05 8.17 -17.45
N ARG A 125 14.60 9.00 -16.50
CA ARG A 125 15.11 10.37 -16.31
C ARG A 125 16.46 10.44 -15.58
N GLY A 126 17.03 9.30 -15.17
CA GLY A 126 18.27 9.27 -14.38
C GLY A 126 18.10 9.82 -12.97
N LEU A 127 16.87 9.79 -12.41
CA LEU A 127 16.58 10.38 -11.11
C LEU A 127 16.67 9.37 -9.97
N CYS A 128 16.75 8.07 -10.24
CA CYS A 128 16.78 7.03 -9.21
C CYS A 128 18.18 6.52 -8.91
N ASP A 129 18.41 6.19 -7.64
CA ASP A 129 19.48 5.31 -7.20
C ASP A 129 19.19 3.85 -7.59
N GLU A 130 20.13 2.95 -7.27
CA GLU A 130 19.98 1.51 -7.54
C GLU A 130 18.79 0.88 -6.81
N GLU A 131 18.56 1.24 -5.55
CA GLU A 131 17.46 0.73 -4.73
C GLU A 131 16.29 1.70 -4.70
N ILE A 132 15.09 1.22 -5.02
CA ILE A 132 13.90 2.06 -5.14
C ILE A 132 12.76 1.49 -4.30
N ILE A 133 12.12 2.38 -3.54
CA ILE A 133 10.87 2.10 -2.83
C ILE A 133 9.75 2.89 -3.48
N TRP A 134 8.67 2.21 -3.87
CA TRP A 134 7.38 2.86 -3.98
C TRP A 134 6.77 2.98 -2.58
N LEU A 135 6.39 4.18 -2.17
CA LEU A 135 5.66 4.42 -0.93
C LEU A 135 4.42 5.25 -1.25
N ASP A 136 3.24 4.74 -0.94
CA ASP A 136 2.00 5.48 -1.22
C ASP A 136 2.04 6.88 -0.57
N PHE A 137 1.56 7.91 -1.29
CA PHE A 137 1.57 9.29 -0.79
C PHE A 137 0.89 9.42 0.57
N GLY A 138 -0.23 8.71 0.73
CA GLY A 138 -1.01 8.64 1.96
C GLY A 138 -0.52 7.61 2.99
N PHE A 139 0.70 7.07 2.88
CA PHE A 139 1.21 6.04 3.78
C PHE A 139 1.03 6.40 5.27
N ASN A 140 0.78 5.39 6.10
CA ASN A 140 0.47 5.48 7.54
C ASN A 140 -0.83 6.19 7.91
N HIS A 141 -1.61 6.69 6.94
CA HIS A 141 -2.87 7.42 7.15
C HIS A 141 -2.79 8.41 8.33
N GLY A 142 -1.71 9.20 8.35
CA GLY A 142 -1.42 10.08 9.46
C GLY A 142 -0.83 9.26 10.60
N SER A 143 -1.64 8.71 11.50
CA SER A 143 -1.16 8.07 12.73
C SER A 143 -1.67 6.64 12.95
N ASP A 144 -1.98 5.91 11.87
CA ASP A 144 -2.65 4.61 11.98
C ASP A 144 -1.80 3.50 12.58
N TYR A 145 -0.50 3.49 12.28
CA TYR A 145 0.45 2.56 12.89
C TYR A 145 1.56 3.30 13.61
N PHE A 146 2.34 4.13 12.92
CA PHE A 146 3.29 5.01 13.59
C PHE A 146 2.54 6.24 14.11
N THR A 147 2.81 6.68 15.33
CA THR A 147 1.98 7.68 16.01
C THR A 147 2.67 9.03 16.21
N ASN A 148 3.96 9.15 15.92
CA ASN A 148 4.72 10.39 16.10
C ASN A 148 5.55 10.71 14.84
N SER A 149 5.10 11.70 14.06
CA SER A 149 5.77 12.15 12.84
C SER A 149 7.14 12.79 13.10
N SER A 150 7.36 13.40 14.27
CA SER A 150 8.66 14.01 14.59
C SER A 150 9.82 13.00 14.63
N GLN A 151 9.51 11.71 14.77
CA GLN A 151 10.50 10.64 14.74
C GLN A 151 10.88 10.21 13.32
N PHE A 152 10.13 10.64 12.29
CA PHE A 152 10.41 10.35 10.88
C PHE A 152 11.46 11.31 10.32
N ASN A 153 12.66 11.28 10.89
CA ASN A 153 13.78 12.15 10.54
C ASN A 153 15.08 11.35 10.35
N PHE A 154 15.01 10.27 9.56
CA PHE A 154 16.10 9.31 9.38
C PHE A 154 16.18 8.79 7.94
N LYS A 155 17.25 8.07 7.63
CA LYS A 155 17.41 7.33 6.37
C LYS A 155 16.91 5.90 6.55
N LEU A 156 16.10 5.46 5.60
CA LEU A 156 15.78 4.05 5.38
C LEU A 156 17.00 3.27 4.87
N GLU A 157 17.12 2.01 5.31
CA GLU A 157 18.16 1.05 4.96
C GLU A 157 17.51 -0.31 4.71
N SER A 158 17.73 -0.87 3.54
CA SER A 158 17.11 -2.12 3.12
C SER A 158 17.76 -3.33 3.80
N LYS A 159 17.01 -4.04 4.65
CA LYS A 159 17.53 -5.18 5.43
C LYS A 159 17.90 -6.38 4.56
N ASP A 160 18.84 -7.20 5.06
CA ASP A 160 19.30 -8.45 4.43
C ASP A 160 18.19 -9.48 4.19
N SER A 161 17.09 -9.39 4.94
CA SER A 161 15.92 -10.25 4.75
C SER A 161 15.20 -10.01 3.43
N LEU A 162 15.40 -8.86 2.78
CA LEU A 162 14.80 -8.54 1.49
C LEU A 162 15.56 -9.21 0.33
N ASN A 163 14.83 -9.70 -0.67
CA ASN A 163 15.45 -10.32 -1.83
C ASN A 163 15.85 -9.25 -2.85
N LYS A 164 17.16 -9.04 -3.00
CA LYS A 164 17.74 -8.00 -3.86
C LYS A 164 17.62 -8.28 -5.36
N GLU A 165 17.30 -9.52 -5.74
CA GLU A 165 17.22 -9.99 -7.12
C GLU A 165 15.75 -10.15 -7.59
N LYS A 166 14.82 -9.61 -6.82
CA LYS A 166 13.37 -9.74 -7.05
C LYS A 166 12.64 -8.45 -6.71
N ILE A 167 11.40 -8.35 -7.18
CA ILE A 167 10.42 -7.40 -6.64
C ILE A 167 9.90 -7.94 -5.31
N ASN A 168 9.86 -7.10 -4.29
CA ASN A 168 9.48 -7.45 -2.93
C ASN A 168 8.09 -6.86 -2.64
N PHE A 169 7.16 -7.76 -2.36
CA PHE A 169 5.83 -7.46 -1.86
C PHE A 169 5.75 -7.74 -0.36
N PHE A 170 4.73 -7.18 0.28
CA PHE A 170 4.47 -7.36 1.70
C PHE A 170 3.06 -7.90 1.90
N SER A 171 2.86 -8.78 2.88
CA SER A 171 1.57 -9.43 3.12
C SER A 171 1.19 -9.51 4.58
N VAL A 172 -0.10 -9.31 4.85
CA VAL A 172 -0.72 -9.50 6.19
C VAL A 172 -1.14 -10.95 6.47
N LYS A 173 -0.99 -11.87 5.50
CA LYS A 173 -1.25 -13.31 5.70
C LYS A 173 -0.02 -14.15 5.34
N ASP A 174 0.05 -15.36 5.88
CA ASP A 174 1.14 -16.29 5.56
C ASP A 174 1.07 -16.83 4.13
N LYS A 175 -0.16 -17.16 3.69
CA LYS A 175 -0.44 -17.76 2.38
C LYS A 175 -1.83 -17.36 1.93
N GLU A 176 -2.02 -17.34 0.62
CA GLU A 176 -3.31 -17.27 -0.04
C GLU A 176 -3.41 -18.39 -1.06
N GLU A 177 -4.25 -19.36 -0.77
CA GLU A 177 -4.41 -20.58 -1.58
C GLU A 177 -5.74 -20.57 -2.36
N THR A 178 -6.62 -19.59 -2.11
CA THR A 178 -7.88 -19.47 -2.84
C THR A 178 -7.65 -19.00 -4.28
N SER A 179 -8.62 -19.23 -5.18
CA SER A 179 -8.50 -18.78 -6.57
C SER A 179 -8.45 -17.25 -6.67
N VAL A 180 -7.84 -16.72 -7.74
CA VAL A 180 -7.82 -15.27 -7.99
C VAL A 180 -9.25 -14.71 -8.03
N ALA A 181 -10.19 -15.44 -8.63
CA ALA A 181 -11.62 -15.08 -8.63
C ALA A 181 -12.20 -15.01 -7.21
N ASN A 182 -11.86 -15.95 -6.31
CA ASN A 182 -12.34 -15.90 -4.93
C ASN A 182 -11.80 -14.67 -4.20
N VAL A 183 -10.53 -14.30 -4.41
CA VAL A 183 -9.95 -13.08 -3.84
C VAL A 183 -10.65 -11.83 -4.37
N TYR A 184 -10.90 -11.75 -5.68
CA TYR A 184 -11.64 -10.64 -6.30
C TYR A 184 -13.03 -10.44 -5.69
N PHE A 185 -13.85 -11.50 -5.60
CA PHE A 185 -15.21 -11.40 -5.06
C PHE A 185 -15.24 -11.23 -3.54
N SER A 186 -14.35 -11.90 -2.80
CA SER A 186 -14.29 -11.78 -1.33
C SER A 186 -13.63 -10.49 -0.86
N MET A 187 -12.91 -9.80 -1.76
CA MET A 187 -12.17 -8.56 -1.49
C MET A 187 -11.21 -8.66 -0.31
N GLN A 188 -10.69 -9.86 -0.06
CA GLN A 188 -9.75 -10.07 1.04
C GLN A 188 -8.35 -9.71 0.59
N THR A 189 -7.76 -8.70 1.25
CA THR A 189 -6.37 -8.36 0.99
C THR A 189 -5.42 -9.47 1.43
N TYR A 190 -4.54 -9.86 0.51
CA TYR A 190 -3.38 -10.71 0.80
C TYR A 190 -2.08 -9.92 0.67
N ILE A 191 -1.76 -9.45 -0.54
CA ILE A 191 -0.61 -8.58 -0.80
C ILE A 191 -1.04 -7.13 -0.60
N MET A 192 -0.20 -6.34 0.05
CA MET A 192 -0.43 -4.92 0.26
C MET A 192 0.18 -4.10 -0.88
N GLY A 193 -0.49 -3.03 -1.29
CA GLY A 193 0.02 -2.10 -2.30
C GLY A 193 0.71 -0.85 -1.77
N GLY A 194 0.70 -0.64 -0.45
CA GLY A 194 1.19 0.62 0.15
C GLY A 194 2.70 0.84 0.10
N LEU A 195 3.47 -0.24 -0.06
CA LEU A 195 4.93 -0.21 -0.12
C LEU A 195 5.41 -1.34 -1.03
N LEU A 196 6.23 -1.00 -2.03
CA LEU A 196 6.87 -1.96 -2.94
C LEU A 196 8.36 -1.66 -3.01
N TYR A 197 9.21 -2.68 -3.17
CA TYR A 197 10.66 -2.49 -3.23
C TYR A 197 11.33 -3.39 -4.25
N ALA A 198 12.23 -2.82 -5.05
CA ALA A 198 13.10 -3.56 -5.96
C ALA A 198 14.32 -2.72 -6.35
N LYS A 199 15.38 -3.38 -6.85
CA LYS A 199 16.44 -2.71 -7.61
C LYS A 199 15.90 -2.19 -8.95
N LYS A 200 16.55 -1.16 -9.51
CA LYS A 200 16.11 -0.46 -10.74
C LYS A 200 15.81 -1.40 -11.91
N GLU A 201 16.61 -2.45 -12.08
CA GLU A 201 16.55 -3.37 -13.21
C GLU A 201 15.28 -4.23 -13.25
N HIS A 202 14.58 -4.38 -12.12
CA HIS A 202 13.36 -5.19 -12.06
C HIS A 202 12.08 -4.39 -12.31
N TRP A 203 12.13 -3.06 -12.29
CA TRP A 203 10.91 -2.24 -12.38
C TRP A 203 10.27 -2.27 -13.78
N ASP A 204 11.06 -2.33 -14.84
CA ASP A 204 10.50 -2.43 -16.20
C ASP A 204 9.80 -3.77 -16.42
N ILE A 205 10.36 -4.86 -15.88
CA ILE A 205 9.73 -6.18 -15.87
C ILE A 205 8.41 -6.13 -15.10
N PHE A 206 8.39 -5.50 -13.92
CA PHE A 206 7.17 -5.37 -13.13
C PHE A 206 6.08 -4.56 -13.86
N LYS A 207 6.46 -3.48 -14.54
CA LYS A 207 5.54 -2.68 -15.36
C LYS A 207 4.91 -3.51 -16.48
N GLU A 208 5.68 -4.35 -17.18
CA GLU A 208 5.14 -5.24 -18.21
C GLU A 208 4.25 -6.34 -17.62
N ASP A 209 4.61 -6.90 -16.47
CA ASP A 209 3.79 -7.90 -15.77
C ASP A 209 2.44 -7.31 -15.33
N MET A 210 2.42 -6.04 -14.90
CA MET A 210 1.17 -5.32 -14.59
C MET A 210 0.30 -5.10 -15.82
N LYS A 211 0.87 -4.70 -16.97
CA LYS A 211 0.13 -4.56 -18.24
C LYS A 211 -0.51 -5.88 -18.65
N GLU A 212 0.22 -6.98 -18.48
CA GLU A 212 -0.31 -8.31 -18.79
C GLU A 212 -1.43 -8.72 -17.82
N ALA A 213 -1.26 -8.44 -16.53
CA ALA A 213 -2.32 -8.65 -15.56
C ALA A 213 -3.57 -7.85 -15.93
N LEU A 214 -3.44 -6.58 -16.35
CA LEU A 214 -4.58 -5.78 -16.77
C LEU A 214 -5.34 -6.45 -17.92
N ARG A 215 -4.62 -6.86 -18.97
CA ARG A 215 -5.19 -7.56 -20.12
C ARG A 215 -5.91 -8.85 -19.74
N ALA A 216 -5.35 -9.60 -18.79
CA ALA A 216 -5.99 -10.81 -18.29
C ALA A 216 -7.31 -10.50 -17.57
N PHE A 217 -7.35 -9.47 -16.71
CA PHE A 217 -8.54 -9.13 -15.93
C PHE A 217 -9.66 -8.55 -16.81
N VAL A 218 -9.33 -7.62 -17.71
CA VAL A 218 -10.33 -7.04 -18.63
C VAL A 218 -10.89 -8.07 -19.62
N SER A 219 -10.17 -9.17 -19.90
CA SER A 219 -10.72 -10.28 -20.70
C SER A 219 -11.89 -11.00 -20.03
N PHE A 220 -12.06 -10.82 -18.71
CA PHE A 220 -13.21 -11.28 -17.94
C PHE A 220 -14.18 -10.15 -17.59
N ASN A 221 -14.05 -8.96 -18.21
CA ASN A 221 -14.80 -7.74 -17.89
C ASN A 221 -14.67 -7.26 -16.43
N ILE A 222 -13.56 -7.58 -15.77
CA ILE A 222 -13.31 -7.14 -14.39
C ILE A 222 -12.09 -6.21 -14.30
N VAL A 223 -12.16 -5.25 -13.39
CA VAL A 223 -11.07 -4.37 -12.95
C VAL A 223 -11.10 -4.30 -11.43
N ASP A 224 -9.95 -4.11 -10.82
CA ASP A 224 -9.81 -3.98 -9.37
C ASP A 224 -8.61 -3.07 -9.04
N ASP A 225 -8.34 -2.88 -7.75
CA ASP A 225 -7.07 -2.30 -7.31
C ASP A 225 -5.85 -3.19 -7.64
N ASP A 226 -4.66 -2.72 -7.27
CA ASP A 226 -3.40 -3.38 -7.60
C ASP A 226 -3.18 -4.72 -6.89
N GLN A 227 -3.85 -4.99 -5.77
CA GLN A 227 -3.54 -6.09 -4.86
C GLN A 227 -3.86 -7.46 -5.48
N VAL A 228 -5.00 -7.58 -6.15
CA VAL A 228 -5.39 -8.82 -6.83
C VAL A 228 -4.54 -9.07 -8.08
N MET A 229 -4.11 -7.99 -8.74
CA MET A 229 -3.17 -8.06 -9.86
C MET A 229 -1.79 -8.53 -9.39
N PHE A 230 -1.32 -8.05 -8.22
CA PHE A 230 -0.09 -8.53 -7.59
C PHE A 230 -0.15 -10.02 -7.25
N LEU A 231 -1.30 -10.51 -6.78
CA LEU A 231 -1.47 -11.95 -6.54
C LEU A 231 -1.38 -12.74 -7.84
N TRP A 232 -1.98 -12.23 -8.92
CA TRP A 232 -1.96 -12.89 -10.22
C TRP A 232 -0.54 -12.97 -10.79
N ILE A 233 0.22 -11.86 -10.83
CA ILE A 233 1.61 -11.85 -11.34
C ILE A 233 2.54 -12.66 -10.45
N LEU A 234 2.35 -12.66 -9.12
CA LEU A 234 3.11 -13.49 -8.20
C LEU A 234 2.95 -14.99 -8.53
N ARG A 235 1.71 -15.42 -8.82
CA ARG A 235 1.42 -16.82 -9.17
C ARG A 235 1.89 -17.18 -10.57
N LYS A 236 1.84 -16.23 -11.51
CA LYS A 236 2.27 -16.45 -12.89
C LYS A 236 3.78 -16.46 -13.04
N TYR A 237 4.49 -15.59 -12.32
CA TYR A 237 5.94 -15.41 -12.42
C TYR A 237 6.64 -15.48 -11.04
N PRO A 238 6.48 -16.58 -10.27
CA PRO A 238 6.98 -16.68 -8.90
C PRO A 238 8.50 -16.49 -8.74
N GLN A 239 9.26 -16.71 -9.81
CA GLN A 239 10.70 -16.46 -9.85
C GLN A 239 11.07 -14.97 -9.77
N ARG A 240 10.16 -14.05 -10.15
CA ARG A 240 10.42 -12.60 -10.19
C ARG A 240 10.05 -11.86 -8.90
N TYR A 241 9.27 -12.51 -8.03
CA TYR A 241 8.70 -11.90 -6.85
C TYR A 241 9.09 -12.60 -5.55
N SER A 242 9.12 -11.83 -4.47
CA SER A 242 9.25 -12.30 -3.09
C SER A 242 8.17 -11.64 -2.24
N VAL A 243 7.66 -12.36 -1.25
CA VAL A 243 6.61 -11.85 -0.36
C VAL A 243 7.10 -11.93 1.07
N HIS A 244 7.06 -10.81 1.77
CA HIS A 244 7.48 -10.67 3.16
C HIS A 244 6.28 -10.48 4.06
N LYS A 245 6.16 -11.34 5.07
CA LYS A 245 5.06 -11.24 6.02
C LYS A 245 5.25 -10.03 6.95
N THR A 246 4.15 -9.35 7.22
CA THR A 246 4.03 -8.29 8.22
C THR A 246 2.90 -8.62 9.21
N LYS A 247 2.91 -7.97 10.38
CA LYS A 247 1.82 -8.13 11.37
C LYS A 247 0.68 -7.15 11.08
N PHE A 248 1.02 -5.96 10.58
CA PHE A 248 0.07 -4.89 10.26
C PHE A 248 0.26 -4.44 8.81
N TRP A 249 -0.45 -3.38 8.43
CA TRP A 249 -0.31 -2.83 7.08
C TRP A 249 0.98 -2.02 6.92
N PHE A 250 1.17 -1.06 7.84
CA PHE A 250 2.22 -0.05 7.75
C PHE A 250 3.53 -0.47 8.44
N ASP A 251 3.57 -1.60 9.14
CA ASP A 251 4.82 -2.16 9.69
C ASP A 251 5.71 -2.78 8.60
N SER A 252 5.24 -2.87 7.36
CA SER A 252 6.07 -3.12 6.17
C SER A 252 7.28 -2.18 6.08
N LEU A 253 7.16 -0.92 6.53
CA LEU A 253 8.28 0.02 6.57
C LEU A 253 9.41 -0.44 7.50
N LEU A 254 9.14 -1.29 8.51
CA LEU A 254 10.17 -1.78 9.45
C LEU A 254 11.24 -2.67 8.79
N TYR A 255 10.99 -3.18 7.57
CA TYR A 255 12.01 -3.82 6.73
C TYR A 255 13.08 -2.83 6.22
N PHE A 256 12.85 -1.54 6.44
CA PHE A 256 13.69 -0.46 5.97
C PHE A 256 14.11 0.51 7.09
N VAL A 257 13.55 0.41 8.29
CA VAL A 257 13.96 1.25 9.42
C VAL A 257 15.20 0.63 10.09
N PRO A 258 16.29 1.40 10.31
CA PRO A 258 17.45 0.94 11.09
C PRO A 258 17.04 0.39 12.47
N ASP A 259 17.72 -0.66 12.94
CA ASP A 259 17.27 -1.42 14.12
C ASP A 259 17.32 -0.63 15.43
N ASP A 260 18.25 0.31 15.57
CA ASP A 260 18.32 1.24 16.69
C ASP A 260 17.14 2.22 16.67
N ILE A 261 16.77 2.72 15.49
CA ILE A 261 15.63 3.63 15.32
C ILE A 261 14.31 2.89 15.54
N ALA A 262 14.15 1.69 14.98
CA ALA A 262 12.92 0.91 15.06
C ALA A 262 12.45 0.68 16.51
N LYS A 263 13.39 0.51 17.45
CA LYS A 263 13.12 0.33 18.89
C LYS A 263 12.55 1.58 19.56
N THR A 264 12.78 2.76 18.99
CA THR A 264 12.38 4.05 19.55
C THR A 264 11.10 4.60 18.92
N LEU A 265 10.68 4.07 17.76
CA LEU A 265 9.49 4.54 17.07
C LEU A 265 8.23 4.31 17.91
N SER A 266 7.42 5.37 18.00
CA SER A 266 6.12 5.33 18.63
C SER A 266 5.15 4.64 17.69
N ILE A 267 4.73 3.44 18.08
CA ILE A 267 3.76 2.63 17.34
C ILE A 267 2.45 2.55 18.13
N ARG A 268 1.33 2.49 17.41
CA ARG A 268 0.00 2.34 17.97
C ARG A 268 -0.04 0.98 18.68
N GLY A 269 -0.35 1.01 19.97
CA GLY A 269 -0.59 -0.22 20.72
C GLY A 269 -1.76 -0.98 20.12
N VAL A 270 -1.70 -2.30 20.10
CA VAL A 270 -2.89 -3.07 19.76
C VAL A 270 -3.73 -3.22 21.00
N GLN A 271 -5.00 -2.84 20.87
CA GLN A 271 -5.99 -3.07 21.92
C GLN A 271 -5.99 -4.56 22.28
N LYS A 272 -5.77 -4.86 23.56
CA LYS A 272 -5.56 -6.23 24.05
C LYS A 272 -6.66 -7.19 23.63
N TYR A 273 -7.91 -6.72 23.58
CA TYR A 273 -9.03 -7.55 23.12
C TYR A 273 -8.90 -7.99 21.65
N LYS A 274 -8.21 -7.24 20.78
CA LYS A 274 -7.98 -7.63 19.38
C LYS A 274 -7.02 -8.81 19.29
N LEU A 275 -5.97 -8.82 20.12
CA LEU A 275 -5.06 -9.97 20.25
C LEU A 275 -5.80 -11.21 20.77
N ILE A 276 -6.65 -11.02 21.78
CA ILE A 276 -7.49 -12.09 22.32
C ILE A 276 -8.49 -12.60 21.26
N LYS A 277 -9.08 -11.71 20.46
CA LYS A 277 -9.99 -12.08 19.36
C LYS A 277 -9.27 -12.90 18.28
N ALA A 278 -8.03 -12.57 17.96
CA ALA A 278 -7.22 -13.35 17.02
C ALA A 278 -6.95 -14.76 17.57
N LYS A 279 -6.53 -14.86 18.83
CA LYS A 279 -6.37 -16.14 19.54
C LYS A 279 -7.66 -16.96 19.55
N MET A 280 -8.81 -16.33 19.82
CA MET A 280 -10.11 -17.01 19.79
C MET A 280 -10.42 -17.61 18.40
N LYS A 281 -10.12 -16.89 17.31
CA LYS A 281 -10.27 -17.43 15.95
C LYS A 281 -9.37 -18.64 15.70
N GLU A 282 -8.14 -18.59 16.21
CA GLU A 282 -7.20 -19.70 16.11
C GLU A 282 -7.64 -20.91 16.93
N ASP A 283 -8.10 -20.69 18.18
CA ASP A 283 -8.62 -21.72 19.07
C ASP A 283 -9.85 -22.40 18.45
N LEU A 284 -10.75 -21.64 17.80
CA LEU A 284 -11.87 -22.19 17.03
C LEU A 284 -11.40 -23.07 15.86
N LYS A 285 -10.43 -22.60 15.07
CA LYS A 285 -9.85 -23.40 13.97
C LYS A 285 -9.22 -24.70 14.48
N LYS A 286 -8.55 -24.64 15.63
CA LYS A 286 -7.92 -25.80 16.29
C LYS A 286 -8.89 -26.66 17.12
N ARG A 287 -10.19 -26.30 17.16
CA ARG A 287 -11.21 -26.95 18.00
C ARG A 287 -10.85 -26.99 19.50
N ALA A 288 -10.07 -26.01 19.97
CA ALA A 288 -9.61 -25.89 21.35
C ALA A 288 -10.64 -25.12 22.21
N TYR A 289 -11.83 -25.71 22.41
CA TYR A 289 -12.99 -25.02 23.00
C TYR A 289 -12.75 -24.48 24.42
N LEU A 290 -12.02 -25.20 25.28
CA LEU A 290 -11.68 -24.73 26.63
C LEU A 290 -10.80 -23.46 26.60
N SER A 291 -9.82 -23.40 25.70
CA SER A 291 -8.99 -22.20 25.50
C SER A 291 -9.83 -21.06 24.94
N PHE A 292 -10.71 -21.37 23.98
CA PHE A 292 -11.63 -20.40 23.40
C PHE A 292 -12.51 -19.74 24.47
N PHE A 293 -13.16 -20.51 25.36
CA PHE A 293 -14.02 -19.94 26.41
C PHE A 293 -13.25 -19.05 27.38
N LYS A 294 -12.03 -19.46 27.78
CA LYS A 294 -11.14 -18.60 28.60
C LYS A 294 -10.79 -17.29 27.88
N ALA A 295 -10.47 -17.38 26.59
CA ALA A 295 -10.18 -16.22 25.77
C ALA A 295 -11.43 -15.35 25.55
N PHE A 296 -12.64 -15.93 25.45
CA PHE A 296 -13.89 -15.20 25.29
C PHE A 296 -14.21 -14.32 26.51
N PHE A 297 -14.07 -14.82 27.73
CA PHE A 297 -14.24 -13.99 28.93
C PHE A 297 -13.20 -12.88 29.02
N SER A 298 -11.94 -13.21 28.69
CA SER A 298 -10.86 -12.21 28.62
C SER A 298 -11.18 -11.13 27.56
N TYR A 299 -11.74 -11.53 26.42
CA TYR A 299 -12.17 -10.62 25.36
C TYR A 299 -13.25 -9.66 25.84
N LEU A 300 -14.30 -10.17 26.50
CA LEU A 300 -15.36 -9.32 27.05
C LEU A 300 -14.79 -8.30 28.04
N TYR A 301 -13.93 -8.75 28.95
CA TYR A 301 -13.27 -7.87 29.93
C TYR A 301 -12.45 -6.77 29.25
N PHE A 302 -11.54 -7.11 28.32
CA PHE A 302 -10.69 -6.10 27.70
C PHE A 302 -11.40 -5.25 26.63
N LYS A 303 -12.54 -5.70 26.11
CA LYS A 303 -13.33 -4.91 25.14
C LYS A 303 -14.25 -3.90 25.83
N PHE A 304 -14.91 -4.31 26.91
CA PHE A 304 -15.99 -3.54 27.52
C PHE A 304 -15.62 -2.91 28.86
N ILE A 305 -14.68 -3.50 29.61
CA ILE A 305 -14.33 -3.04 30.97
C ILE A 305 -12.97 -2.31 30.97
N ASN A 306 -11.92 -2.96 30.48
CA ASN A 306 -10.56 -2.43 30.54
C ASN A 306 -9.94 -2.34 29.15
N LYS A 307 -10.04 -1.19 28.49
CA LYS A 307 -9.53 -0.95 27.12
C LYS A 307 -8.01 -0.77 27.08
N LYS A 308 -7.27 -1.69 27.71
CA LYS A 308 -5.81 -1.69 27.76
C LYS A 308 -5.22 -1.93 26.38
N GLU A 309 -4.19 -1.15 26.04
CA GLU A 309 -3.36 -1.37 24.88
C GLU A 309 -2.10 -2.15 25.26
N GLU A 310 -1.66 -3.06 24.38
CA GLU A 310 -0.38 -3.74 24.49
C GLU A 310 0.54 -3.24 23.38
N LYS A 311 1.78 -2.89 23.76
CA LYS A 311 2.85 -2.64 22.79
C LYS A 311 3.23 -3.97 22.16
N LEU A 312 3.24 -4.02 20.83
CA LEU A 312 3.87 -5.11 20.11
C LEU A 312 5.36 -4.81 20.02
N CYS A 313 6.12 -5.24 21.03
CA CYS A 313 7.55 -5.44 20.84
C CYS A 313 7.79 -6.67 19.97
#